data_AF-A0A6M1LYY5-F1
#
_entry.id   AF-A0A6M1LYY5-F1
#
_cell.length_a   1.000
_cell.length_b   1.000
_cell.length_c   1.000
_cell.angle_alpha   90.00
_cell.angle_beta   90.00
_cell.angle_gamma   90.00
#
_symmetry.space_group_name_H-M   'P 1'
#
loop_
_entity.id
_entity.type
_entity.pdbx_description
1 polymer ?
#
loop_
_entity_poly.entity_id
_entity_poly.type
_entity_poly.pdbx_seq_one_letter_code
_entity_poly.pdbx_strand_id
1 'polypeptide(L)'
;MTALVRERSKIAAKGQTTVPKAIRQALGVSYGGEIDFVVDEGGRVSLLAAETEADPVIDGFLMFLAQDNARNPQHITAFPTDLAARMTALTVGTTVDLDEEIDEAVTLRAMVIDGWTIFAHPLLLDQLERATAAVEKAAAADPEGHRRTAQAKLLAMLRTLIFETIPTDPTRPE
;
A
#
# COMPACT_ATOMS: atom_id res chain seq x y z
N MET A 1 22.93 2.01 -5.85
CA MET A 1 23.50 3.37 -5.88
C MET A 1 22.38 4.31 -6.27
N THR A 2 21.78 4.99 -5.29
CA THR A 2 20.68 5.92 -5.56
C THR A 2 21.23 7.12 -6.33
N ALA A 3 20.66 7.42 -7.49
CA ALA A 3 21.09 8.54 -8.31
C ALA A 3 20.95 9.85 -7.54
N LEU A 4 21.95 10.73 -7.65
CA LEU A 4 21.86 12.08 -7.07
C LEU A 4 20.79 12.88 -7.83
N VAL A 5 19.60 13.01 -7.25
CA VAL A 5 18.54 13.87 -7.80
C VAL A 5 18.80 15.31 -7.39
N ARG A 6 18.97 16.20 -8.37
CA ARG A 6 19.20 17.63 -8.15
C ARG A 6 18.20 18.44 -8.95
N GLU A 7 17.33 19.15 -8.25
CA GLU A 7 16.36 20.07 -8.84
C GLU A 7 16.54 21.49 -8.31
N ARG A 8 16.01 22.48 -9.03
CA ARG A 8 16.08 23.90 -8.63
C ARG A 8 14.68 24.50 -8.56
N SER A 9 14.32 25.03 -7.39
CA SER A 9 13.09 25.79 -7.18
C SER A 9 13.39 27.25 -6.80
N LYS A 10 12.45 28.14 -7.12
CA LYS A 10 12.49 29.53 -6.64
C LYS A 10 11.82 29.60 -5.26
N ILE A 11 12.33 30.47 -4.40
CA ILE A 11 11.68 30.82 -3.13
C ILE A 11 10.78 32.02 -3.39
N ALA A 12 9.51 31.91 -3.02
CA ALA A 12 8.54 32.98 -3.10
C ALA A 12 8.81 34.05 -2.03
N ALA A 13 8.19 35.23 -2.16
CA ALA A 13 8.37 36.34 -1.22
C ALA A 13 8.01 35.99 0.24
N LYS A 14 7.19 34.96 0.46
CA LYS A 14 6.80 34.44 1.79
C LYS A 14 7.69 33.29 2.29
N GLY A 15 8.84 33.04 1.65
CA GLY A 15 9.73 31.94 2.02
C GLY A 15 9.28 30.55 1.56
N GLN A 16 8.17 30.45 0.84
CA GLN A 16 7.65 29.16 0.34
C GLN A 16 8.37 28.72 -0.94
N THR A 17 8.60 27.41 -1.09
CA THR A 17 9.09 26.82 -2.33
C THR A 17 8.35 25.53 -2.63
N THR A 18 8.18 25.21 -3.91
CA THR A 18 7.59 23.94 -4.33
C THR A 18 8.67 22.87 -4.37
N VAL A 19 8.43 21.74 -3.72
CA VAL A 19 9.28 20.54 -3.85
C VAL A 19 8.94 19.85 -5.18
N PRO A 20 9.88 19.78 -6.14
CA PRO A 20 9.62 19.19 -7.47
C PRO A 20 9.23 17.72 -7.37
N LYS A 21 8.46 17.22 -8.34
CA LYS A 21 7.94 15.84 -8.34
C LYS A 21 9.04 14.80 -8.14
N ALA A 22 10.17 14.92 -8.86
CA ALA A 22 11.29 13.99 -8.74
C ALA A 22 11.89 13.94 -7.33
N ILE A 23 11.94 15.08 -6.63
CA ILE A 23 12.41 15.15 -5.23
C ILE A 23 11.39 14.54 -4.29
N ARG A 24 10.10 14.81 -4.47
CA ARG A 24 9.03 14.19 -3.66
C ARG A 24 9.01 12.68 -3.79
N GLN A 25 9.14 12.16 -5.01
CA GLN A 25 9.25 10.72 -5.28
C GLN A 25 10.51 10.13 -4.64
N ALA A 26 11.65 10.81 -4.73
CA ALA A 26 12.89 10.37 -4.08
C ALA A 26 12.80 10.39 -2.54
N LEU A 27 11.96 11.25 -1.98
CA LEU A 27 11.67 11.34 -0.54
C LEU A 27 10.52 10.41 -0.11
N GLY A 28 9.77 9.78 -1.03
CA GLY A 28 8.58 9.01 -0.67
C GLY A 28 7.43 9.84 -0.07
N VAL A 29 7.37 11.16 -0.35
CA VAL A 29 6.36 12.05 0.25
C VAL A 29 5.28 12.45 -0.75
N SER A 30 4.02 12.35 -0.34
CA SER A 30 2.85 12.76 -1.11
C SER A 30 2.43 14.21 -0.80
N TYR A 31 1.39 14.72 -1.47
CA TYR A 31 0.92 16.08 -1.18
C TYR A 31 0.31 16.17 0.21
N GLY A 32 0.77 17.14 1.01
CA GLY A 32 0.39 17.28 2.41
C GLY A 32 1.26 16.48 3.38
N GLY A 33 2.23 15.70 2.87
CA GLY A 33 3.25 15.05 3.69
C GLY A 33 4.23 16.04 4.32
N GLU A 34 4.82 15.64 5.44
CA GLU A 34 5.79 16.42 6.19
C GLU A 34 7.22 16.10 5.75
N ILE A 35 8.09 17.12 5.77
CA ILE A 35 9.51 17.00 5.44
C ILE A 35 10.34 17.75 6.47
N ASP A 36 11.49 17.19 6.82
CA ASP A 36 12.45 17.82 7.71
C ASP A 36 13.52 18.57 6.92
N PHE A 37 13.81 19.80 7.36
CA PHE A 37 14.97 20.56 6.90
C PHE A 37 16.12 20.35 7.87
N VAL A 38 17.13 19.61 7.45
CA VAL A 38 18.32 19.33 8.26
C VAL A 38 19.48 20.17 7.75
N VAL A 39 20.16 20.87 8.66
CA VAL A 39 21.40 21.59 8.36
C VAL A 39 22.54 20.84 9.03
N ASP A 40 23.49 20.35 8.24
CA ASP A 40 24.67 19.68 8.78
C ASP A 40 25.74 20.67 9.27
N GLU A 41 26.79 20.16 9.93
CA GLU A 41 27.90 20.96 10.45
C GLU A 41 28.65 21.75 9.35
N GLY A 42 28.57 21.29 8.09
CA GLY A 42 29.14 21.95 6.92
C GLY A 42 28.23 23.04 6.33
N GLY A 43 27.05 23.27 6.91
CA GLY A 43 26.07 24.24 6.43
C GLY A 43 25.29 23.78 5.20
N ARG A 44 25.37 22.50 4.83
CA ARG A 44 24.54 21.94 3.75
C ARG A 44 23.15 21.66 4.31
N VAL A 45 22.14 22.14 3.58
CA VAL A 45 20.73 21.86 3.87
C VAL A 45 20.31 20.61 3.09
N SER A 46 19.76 19.64 3.80
CA SER A 46 19.17 18.42 3.25
C SER A 46 17.68 18.37 3.61
N LEU A 47 16.90 17.76 2.71
CA LEU A 47 15.50 17.41 2.97
C LEU A 47 15.43 15.93 3.31
N LEU A 48 14.69 15.59 4.36
CA LEU A 48 14.36 14.22 4.71
C LEU A 48 12.83 14.08 4.73
N ALA A 49 12.33 12.87 4.47
CA ALA A 49 10.95 12.54 4.84
C ALA A 49 10.84 12.64 6.36
N ALA A 50 9.79 13.28 6.86
CA ALA A 50 9.56 13.30 8.30
C ALA A 50 9.33 11.87 8.78
N GLU A 51 9.98 11.50 9.89
CA GLU A 51 9.69 10.23 10.54
C GLU A 51 8.23 10.27 11.02
N THR A 52 7.42 9.36 10.50
CA THR A 52 6.07 9.17 11.02
C THR A 52 6.22 8.33 12.27
N GLU A 53 5.81 8.87 13.42
CA GLU A 53 5.74 8.07 14.65
C GLU A 53 4.74 6.94 14.41
N ALA A 54 5.23 5.70 14.39
CA ALA A 54 4.39 4.54 14.21
C ALA A 54 3.41 4.42 15.39
N ASP A 55 2.14 4.07 15.10
CA ASP A 55 1.15 3.91 16.14
C ASP A 55 1.53 2.71 17.03
N PRO A 56 1.86 2.91 18.31
CA PRO A 56 2.36 1.85 19.18
C PRO A 56 1.32 0.73 19.38
N VAL A 57 0.03 1.00 19.18
CA VAL A 57 -1.04 0.00 19.24
C VAL A 57 -1.02 -0.88 17.99
N ILE A 58 -0.86 -0.27 16.81
CA ILE A 58 -0.76 -1.00 15.55
C ILE A 58 0.51 -1.85 15.56
N ASP A 59 1.64 -1.28 15.96
CA ASP A 59 2.91 -2.01 16.06
C ASP A 59 2.82 -3.19 17.03
N GLY A 60 2.23 -2.97 18.20
CA GLY A 60 2.00 -4.04 19.18
C GLY A 60 1.14 -5.17 18.62
N PHE A 61 0.10 -4.84 17.86
CA PHE A 61 -0.78 -5.81 17.22
C PHE A 61 -0.08 -6.58 16.08
N LEU A 62 0.67 -5.89 15.22
CA LEU A 62 1.44 -6.53 14.14
C LEU A 62 2.53 -7.45 14.70
N MET A 63 3.21 -7.03 15.77
CA MET A 63 4.17 -7.87 16.47
C MET A 63 3.51 -9.12 17.07
N PHE A 64 2.31 -8.99 17.64
CA PHE A 64 1.54 -10.15 18.11
C PHE A 64 1.24 -11.14 16.96
N LEU A 65 0.76 -10.65 15.81
CA LEU A 65 0.48 -11.49 14.64
C LEU A 65 1.74 -12.17 14.10
N ALA A 66 2.85 -11.44 14.00
CA ALA A 66 4.13 -12.00 13.56
C ALA A 66 4.60 -13.14 14.47
N GLN A 67 4.45 -12.98 15.79
CA GLN A 67 4.78 -14.03 16.75
C GLN A 67 3.85 -15.24 16.65
N ASP A 68 2.54 -15.02 16.45
CA ASP A 68 1.60 -16.12 16.28
C ASP A 68 1.89 -16.92 15.01
N ASN A 69 2.11 -16.24 13.88
CA ASN A 69 2.48 -16.88 12.61
C ASN A 69 3.74 -17.74 12.75
N ALA A 70 4.76 -17.27 13.49
CA ALA A 70 6.00 -18.01 13.70
C ALA A 70 5.84 -19.20 14.66
N ARG A 71 5.00 -19.08 15.69
CA ARG A 71 4.77 -20.15 16.69
C ARG A 71 3.75 -21.19 16.22
N ASN A 72 2.80 -20.77 15.40
CA ASN A 72 1.67 -21.57 14.93
C ASN A 72 1.55 -21.55 13.40
N PRO A 73 2.57 -22.00 12.65
CA PRO A 73 2.54 -21.99 11.18
C PRO A 73 1.42 -22.86 10.60
N GLN A 74 0.84 -23.77 11.39
CA GLN A 74 -0.35 -24.53 10.99
C GLN A 74 -1.65 -23.70 10.95
N HIS A 75 -1.66 -22.49 11.53
CA HIS A 75 -2.82 -21.61 11.53
C HIS A 75 -2.89 -20.72 10.28
N ILE A 76 -1.76 -20.44 9.62
CA ILE A 76 -1.78 -19.76 8.33
C ILE A 76 -2.30 -20.72 7.26
N THR A 77 -3.22 -20.25 6.44
CA THR A 77 -3.84 -21.05 5.38
C THR A 77 -3.52 -20.46 4.03
N ALA A 78 -3.53 -21.31 3.00
CA ALA A 78 -3.44 -20.83 1.63
C ALA A 78 -4.60 -19.85 1.40
N PHE A 79 -4.31 -18.71 0.79
CA PHE A 79 -5.33 -17.72 0.55
C PHE A 79 -6.42 -18.33 -0.37
N PRO A 80 -7.72 -18.17 -0.05
CA PRO A 80 -8.80 -18.76 -0.85
C PRO A 80 -8.90 -18.13 -2.25
N THR A 81 -8.77 -18.96 -3.30
CA THR A 81 -8.87 -18.52 -4.70
C THR A 81 -10.20 -17.85 -5.02
N ASP A 82 -11.29 -18.34 -4.43
CA ASP A 82 -12.64 -17.80 -4.67
C ASP A 82 -12.80 -16.39 -4.08
N LEU A 83 -12.16 -16.12 -2.94
CA LEU A 83 -12.13 -14.78 -2.36
C LEU A 83 -11.30 -13.84 -3.24
N ALA A 84 -10.12 -14.26 -3.69
CA ALA A 84 -9.28 -13.46 -4.59
C ALA A 84 -10.00 -13.12 -5.91
N ALA A 85 -10.76 -14.08 -6.47
CA ALA A 85 -11.55 -13.88 -7.66
C ALA A 85 -12.67 -12.83 -7.45
N ARG A 86 -13.40 -12.90 -6.34
CA ARG A 86 -14.45 -11.92 -6.00
C ARG A 86 -13.88 -10.52 -5.75
N MET A 87 -12.78 -10.43 -5.00
CA MET A 87 -12.06 -9.17 -4.81
C MET A 87 -11.66 -8.55 -6.14
N THR A 88 -11.13 -9.35 -7.07
CA THR A 88 -10.78 -8.88 -8.42
C THR A 88 -12.01 -8.40 -9.19
N ALA A 89 -13.07 -9.20 -9.26
CA ALA A 89 -14.28 -8.83 -10.02
C ALA A 89 -14.92 -7.51 -9.55
N LEU A 90 -14.90 -7.24 -8.25
CA LEU A 90 -15.50 -6.03 -7.65
C LEU A 90 -14.62 -4.78 -7.80
N THR A 91 -13.34 -4.95 -8.12
CA THR A 91 -12.36 -3.85 -8.11
C THR A 91 -11.78 -3.56 -9.49
N VAL A 92 -12.07 -4.38 -10.50
CA VAL A 92 -11.79 -4.07 -11.92
C VAL A 92 -12.40 -2.71 -12.28
N GLY A 93 -11.56 -1.81 -12.79
CA GLY A 93 -11.95 -0.47 -13.20
C GLY A 93 -12.11 0.53 -12.05
N THR A 94 -11.80 0.14 -10.80
CA THR A 94 -11.62 1.09 -9.70
C THR A 94 -10.26 1.76 -9.86
N THR A 95 -10.23 3.09 -9.95
CA THR A 95 -8.99 3.85 -10.02
C THR A 95 -8.30 3.78 -8.65
N VAL A 96 -7.23 3.00 -8.58
CA VAL A 96 -6.41 2.82 -7.38
C VAL A 96 -5.03 3.36 -7.71
N ASP A 97 -4.63 4.44 -7.04
CA ASP A 97 -3.28 4.99 -7.13
C ASP A 97 -2.50 4.48 -5.91
N LEU A 98 -1.66 3.47 -6.11
CA LEU A 98 -0.72 2.96 -5.10
C LEU A 98 0.72 3.41 -5.44
N ASP A 99 0.79 4.64 -5.96
CA ASP A 99 1.89 5.55 -6.35
C ASP A 99 2.18 5.70 -7.88
N GLU A 100 1.57 4.85 -8.74
CA GLU A 100 1.72 4.58 -10.21
C GLU A 100 3.11 4.75 -10.88
N GLU A 101 3.65 3.74 -11.58
CA GLU A 101 3.01 2.96 -12.67
C GLU A 101 3.24 1.42 -12.58
N ILE A 102 2.38 0.66 -13.28
CA ILE A 102 2.06 -0.79 -13.17
C ILE A 102 2.36 -1.50 -14.50
N ASP A 103 2.73 -2.80 -14.49
CA ASP A 103 2.30 -3.73 -15.55
C ASP A 103 2.46 -5.21 -15.12
N GLU A 104 1.37 -5.90 -14.76
CA GLU A 104 0.99 -7.22 -15.30
C GLU A 104 -0.27 -7.79 -14.61
N ALA A 105 -1.12 -8.45 -15.41
CA ALA A 105 -2.30 -9.14 -14.93
C ALA A 105 -1.93 -10.51 -14.33
N VAL A 106 -2.04 -10.64 -13.02
CA VAL A 106 -1.76 -11.88 -12.29
C VAL A 106 -2.75 -12.99 -12.68
N THR A 107 -2.23 -14.08 -13.22
CA THR A 107 -3.02 -15.27 -13.56
C THR A 107 -3.16 -16.18 -12.34
N LEU A 108 -4.37 -16.27 -11.77
CA LEU A 108 -4.67 -17.09 -10.60
C LEU A 108 -4.79 -18.58 -10.97
N ARG A 109 -3.73 -19.37 -10.78
CA ARG A 109 -3.78 -20.86 -10.81
C ARG A 109 -2.92 -21.44 -9.69
N ALA A 110 -3.59 -21.89 -8.62
CA ALA A 110 -3.03 -21.84 -7.26
C ALA A 110 -2.59 -20.40 -6.93
N MET A 111 -2.74 -19.91 -5.69
CA MET A 111 -2.35 -18.51 -5.40
C MET A 111 -0.83 -18.37 -5.31
N VAL A 112 -0.16 -18.57 -6.45
CA VAL A 112 1.25 -18.30 -6.68
C VAL A 112 1.32 -17.02 -7.49
N ILE A 113 1.93 -16.00 -6.92
CA ILE A 113 2.09 -14.67 -7.52
C ILE A 113 3.57 -14.35 -7.46
N ASP A 114 4.20 -14.04 -8.59
CA ASP A 114 5.64 -13.80 -8.70
C ASP A 114 6.51 -14.91 -8.08
N GLY A 115 6.04 -16.17 -8.18
CA GLY A 115 6.71 -17.34 -7.60
C GLY A 115 6.46 -17.55 -6.11
N TRP A 116 5.69 -16.67 -5.46
CA TRP A 116 5.32 -16.76 -4.04
C TRP A 116 3.94 -17.37 -3.86
N THR A 117 3.83 -18.42 -3.05
CA THR A 117 2.52 -18.88 -2.57
C THR A 117 2.02 -17.93 -1.50
N ILE A 118 0.83 -17.36 -1.71
CA ILE A 118 0.22 -16.43 -0.78
C ILE A 118 -0.52 -17.19 0.33
N PHE A 119 -0.06 -16.99 1.56
CA PHE A 119 -0.72 -17.45 2.78
C PHE A 119 -1.31 -16.26 3.53
N ALA A 120 -2.36 -16.50 4.30
CA ALA A 120 -2.97 -15.49 5.14
C ALA A 120 -3.34 -16.05 6.51
N HIS A 121 -3.25 -15.18 7.52
CA HIS A 121 -3.76 -15.48 8.85
C HIS A 121 -5.30 -15.47 8.84
N PRO A 122 -6.00 -16.37 9.56
CA PRO A 122 -7.46 -16.45 9.55
C PRO A 122 -8.17 -15.14 9.92
N LEU A 123 -7.62 -14.37 10.86
CA LEU A 123 -8.19 -13.05 11.21
C LEU A 123 -8.18 -12.07 10.03
N LEU A 124 -7.15 -12.10 9.19
CA LEU A 124 -7.09 -11.27 7.98
C LEU A 124 -8.13 -11.75 6.95
N LEU A 125 -8.23 -13.06 6.74
CA LEU A 125 -9.22 -13.66 5.83
C LEU A 125 -10.65 -13.28 6.23
N ASP A 126 -10.98 -13.35 7.52
CA ASP A 126 -12.29 -12.96 8.03
C ASP A 126 -12.60 -11.47 7.75
N GLN A 127 -11.61 -10.59 7.85
CA GLN A 127 -11.81 -9.17 7.52
C GLN A 127 -11.98 -8.96 6.02
N LEU A 128 -11.17 -9.61 5.19
CA LEU A 128 -11.27 -9.52 3.73
C LEU A 128 -12.61 -10.06 3.23
N GLU A 129 -13.11 -11.14 3.82
CA GLU A 129 -14.43 -11.69 3.51
C GLU A 129 -15.54 -10.68 3.82
N ARG A 130 -15.51 -10.06 5.02
CA ARG A 130 -16.50 -9.04 5.41
C ARG A 130 -16.43 -7.80 4.51
N ALA A 131 -15.23 -7.34 4.18
CA ALA A 131 -15.03 -6.20 3.29
C ALA A 131 -15.56 -6.51 1.88
N THR A 132 -15.25 -7.69 1.35
CA THR A 132 -15.74 -8.17 0.05
C THR A 132 -17.26 -8.23 0.04
N ALA A 133 -17.89 -8.89 1.02
CA ALA A 133 -19.34 -8.99 1.12
C ALA A 133 -20.03 -7.62 1.25
N ALA A 134 -19.41 -6.66 1.95
CA ALA A 134 -19.93 -5.30 2.03
C ALA A 134 -19.92 -4.60 0.66
N VAL A 135 -18.87 -4.78 -0.13
CA VAL A 135 -18.78 -4.23 -1.49
C VAL A 135 -19.74 -4.95 -2.45
N GLU A 136 -19.92 -6.26 -2.34
CA GLU A 136 -20.93 -7.00 -3.10
C GLU A 136 -22.34 -6.46 -2.85
N LYS A 137 -22.67 -6.21 -1.57
CA LYS A 137 -23.96 -5.62 -1.21
C LYS A 137 -24.12 -4.21 -1.79
N ALA A 138 -23.06 -3.41 -1.79
CA ALA A 138 -23.08 -2.09 -2.42
C ALA A 138 -23.24 -2.18 -3.94
N ALA A 139 -22.54 -3.12 -4.58
CA ALA A 139 -22.63 -3.38 -6.02
C ALA A 139 -24.02 -3.87 -6.45
N ALA A 140 -24.68 -4.70 -5.64
CA ALA A 140 -26.04 -5.13 -5.89
C ALA A 140 -27.05 -3.97 -5.79
N ALA A 141 -26.79 -2.97 -4.93
CA ALA A 141 -27.65 -1.80 -4.78
C ALA A 141 -27.39 -0.73 -5.86
N ASP A 142 -26.13 -0.53 -6.26
CA ASP A 142 -25.71 0.44 -7.28
C ASP A 142 -24.55 -0.12 -8.13
N PRO A 143 -24.86 -0.90 -9.20
CA PRO A 143 -23.85 -1.58 -10.01
C PRO A 143 -22.83 -0.67 -10.68
N GLU A 144 -23.20 0.58 -11.00
CA GLU A 144 -22.29 1.53 -11.66
C GLU A 144 -21.60 2.46 -10.66
N GLY A 145 -22.28 2.86 -9.58
CA GLY A 145 -21.76 3.81 -8.61
C GLY A 145 -20.97 3.20 -7.44
N HIS A 146 -21.12 1.89 -7.15
CA HIS A 146 -20.44 1.26 -6.01
C HIS A 146 -18.91 1.43 -6.05
N ARG A 147 -18.30 1.46 -7.24
CA ARG A 147 -16.84 1.61 -7.43
C ARG A 147 -16.29 2.91 -6.85
N ARG A 148 -17.12 3.94 -6.67
CA ARG A 148 -16.72 5.23 -6.08
C ARG A 148 -16.78 5.25 -4.56
N THR A 149 -17.38 4.24 -3.94
CA THR A 149 -17.54 4.15 -2.49
C THR A 149 -16.20 3.96 -1.79
N ALA A 150 -16.11 4.40 -0.53
CA ALA A 150 -14.90 4.22 0.27
C ALA A 150 -14.55 2.74 0.45
N GLN A 151 -15.56 1.88 0.61
CA GLN A 151 -15.38 0.43 0.78
C GLN A 151 -14.81 -0.21 -0.48
N ALA A 152 -15.32 0.15 -1.67
CA ALA A 152 -14.80 -0.39 -2.94
C ALA A 152 -13.35 0.06 -3.20
N LYS A 153 -13.03 1.31 -2.88
CA LYS A 153 -11.65 1.83 -2.98
C LYS A 153 -10.70 1.12 -2.03
N LEU A 154 -11.10 0.94 -0.76
CA LEU A 154 -10.30 0.20 0.21
C LEU A 154 -10.06 -1.25 -0.24
N LEU A 155 -11.11 -1.94 -0.71
CA LEU A 155 -10.97 -3.32 -1.21
C LEU A 155 -10.03 -3.39 -2.42
N ALA A 156 -10.10 -2.40 -3.30
CA ALA A 156 -9.24 -2.30 -4.47
C ALA A 156 -7.77 -2.04 -4.07
N MET A 157 -7.53 -1.17 -3.08
CA MET A 157 -6.20 -0.97 -2.51
C MET A 157 -5.64 -2.25 -1.89
N LEU A 158 -6.44 -2.95 -1.07
CA LEU A 158 -6.04 -4.21 -0.45
C LEU A 158 -5.73 -5.29 -1.48
N ARG A 159 -6.56 -5.41 -2.53
CA ARG A 159 -6.29 -6.33 -3.65
C ARG A 159 -4.92 -6.05 -4.26
N THR A 160 -4.64 -4.81 -4.63
CA THR A 160 -3.38 -4.46 -5.28
C THR A 160 -2.18 -4.66 -4.34
N LEU A 161 -2.29 -4.31 -3.07
CA LEU A 161 -1.22 -4.58 -2.10
C LEU A 161 -0.92 -6.09 -1.99
N ILE A 162 -1.95 -6.91 -1.79
CA ILE A 162 -1.80 -8.35 -1.54
C ILE A 162 -1.36 -9.11 -2.80
N PHE A 163 -1.85 -8.71 -3.98
CA PHE A 163 -1.67 -9.49 -5.21
C PHE A 163 -0.70 -8.87 -6.22
N GLU A 164 -0.20 -7.66 -6.00
CA GLU A 164 0.68 -7.00 -6.96
C GLU A 164 1.89 -6.39 -6.23
N THR A 165 1.68 -5.46 -5.30
CA THR A 165 2.77 -4.70 -4.67
C THR A 165 3.66 -5.53 -3.77
N ILE A 166 3.09 -6.27 -2.80
CA ILE A 166 3.86 -7.07 -1.84
C ILE A 166 4.57 -8.25 -2.53
N PRO A 167 3.93 -9.02 -3.45
CA PRO A 167 4.60 -10.14 -4.12
C PRO A 167 5.78 -9.73 -5.01
N THR A 168 5.76 -8.51 -5.58
CA THR A 168 6.85 -8.00 -6.44
C THR A 168 8.19 -7.94 -5.69
N ASP A 169 8.18 -7.42 -4.46
CA ASP A 169 9.34 -7.42 -3.55
C ASP A 169 8.85 -7.44 -2.09
N PRO A 170 8.73 -8.63 -1.47
CA PRO A 170 8.28 -8.76 -0.08
C PRO A 170 9.23 -8.13 0.94
N THR A 171 10.45 -7.77 0.53
CA THR A 171 11.48 -7.18 1.40
C THR A 171 11.64 -5.67 1.20
N ARG A 172 10.82 -5.07 0.32
CA ARG A 172 10.82 -3.64 0.09
C ARG A 172 10.51 -2.90 1.41
N PRO A 173 11.38 -1.99 1.87
CA PRO A 173 11.04 -1.09 2.97
C PRO A 173 9.89 -0.16 2.53
N GLU A 174 8.93 0.06 3.42
CA GLU A 174 7.82 1.02 3.22
C GLU A 174 8.36 2.45 3.00
#